data_AF-A0A2V9BBR2-F1
#
_entry.id   AF-A0A2V9BBR2-F1
#
_cell.length_a   1.000
_cell.length_b   1.000
_cell.length_c   1.000
_cell.angle_alpha   90.00
_cell.angle_beta   90.00
_cell.angle_gamma   90.00
#
_symmetry.space_group_name_H-M   'P 1'
#
loop_
_entity.id
_entity.type
_entity.pdbx_description
1 polymer ?
#
loop_
_entity_poly.entity_id
_entity_poly.type
_entity_poly.pdbx_seq_one_letter_code
_entity_poly.pdbx_strand_id
1 'polypeptide(L)' 'MKFFGYGTAPSGHGRLAFFTDGEDVFIVGEGDMLQGRLRVLRIGNASVDFEEVSSGRRGSAPLEQQQGPPA' A
#
# COMPACT_ATOMS: atom_id res chain seq x y z
N MET A 1 -4.23 7.59 5.33
CA MET A 1 -3.18 6.83 4.61
C MET A 1 -3.49 6.83 3.14
N LYS A 2 -2.50 7.16 2.33
CA LYS A 2 -2.58 7.28 0.88
C LYS A 2 -1.62 6.29 0.26
N PHE A 3 -2.11 5.50 -0.71
CA PHE A 3 -1.28 4.67 -1.55
C PHE A 3 -0.79 5.52 -2.74
N PHE A 4 0.52 5.78 -2.80
CA PHE A 4 1.09 6.72 -3.79
C PHE A 4 2.07 6.07 -4.77
N GLY A 5 2.42 4.80 -4.58
CA GLY A 5 3.30 4.10 -5.50
C GLY A 5 3.53 2.65 -5.12
N TYR A 6 4.12 1.90 -6.05
CA TYR A 6 4.57 0.54 -5.82
C TYR A 6 5.89 0.28 -6.53
N GLY A 7 6.62 -0.74 -6.09
CA GLY A 7 7.88 -1.15 -6.68
C GLY A 7 8.07 -2.66 -6.60
N THR A 8 9.19 -3.13 -7.15
CA THR A 8 9.61 -4.52 -7.07
C THR A 8 10.65 -4.66 -5.96
N ALA A 9 10.50 -5.67 -5.11
CA ALA A 9 11.48 -5.97 -4.08
C ALA A 9 12.84 -6.35 -4.70
N PRO A 10 13.98 -5.98 -4.07
CA PRO A 10 15.32 -6.31 -4.57
C PRO A 10 15.56 -7.82 -4.73
N SER A 11 14.86 -8.64 -3.94
CA SER A 11 14.91 -10.11 -4.01
C SER A 11 14.14 -10.69 -5.19
N GLY A 12 13.46 -9.86 -6.01
CA GLY A 12 12.77 -10.25 -7.24
C GLY A 12 11.42 -10.98 -7.06
N HIS A 13 11.08 -11.40 -5.84
CA HIS A 13 9.96 -12.29 -5.56
C HIS A 13 8.72 -11.61 -4.95
N GLY A 14 8.60 -10.28 -5.02
CA GLY A 14 7.44 -9.61 -4.45
C GLY A 14 7.31 -8.14 -4.86
N ARG A 15 6.07 -7.65 -4.84
CA ARG A 15 5.77 -6.22 -4.96
C ARG A 15 5.82 -5.55 -3.59
N LEU A 16 6.22 -4.29 -3.58
CA LEU A 16 6.18 -3.41 -2.43
C LEU A 16 5.20 -2.28 -2.72
N ALA A 17 4.33 -1.98 -1.77
CA ALA A 17 3.43 -0.85 -1.81
C ALA A 17 3.97 0.26 -0.91
N PHE A 18 3.87 1.50 -1.41
CA PHE A 18 4.32 2.70 -0.72
C PHE A 18 3.11 3.50 -0.26
N PHE A 19 3.02 3.70 1.04
CA PHE A 19 1.98 4.45 1.69
C PHE A 19 2.55 5.63 2.43
N THR A 20 1.76 6.70 2.56
CA THR A 20 2.07 7.82 3.43
C THR A 20 0.84 8.24 4.23
N ASP A 21 1.04 8.76 5.42
CA ASP A 21 0.03 9.51 6.18
C ASP A 21 0.23 11.03 6.10
N GLY A 22 1.26 11.49 5.40
CA GLY A 22 1.65 12.90 5.29
C GLY A 22 2.90 13.26 6.10
N GLU A 23 3.26 12.44 7.09
CA GLU A 23 4.46 12.62 7.92
C GLU A 23 5.48 11.52 7.64
N ASP A 24 5.02 10.27 7.62
CA ASP A 24 5.85 9.09 7.42
C ASP A 24 5.57 8.39 6.09
N VAL A 25 6.56 7.61 5.65
CA VAL A 25 6.44 6.70 4.51
C VAL A 25 6.56 5.26 4.99
N PHE A 26 5.58 4.45 4.61
CA PHE A 26 5.51 3.03 4.94
C PHE A 26 5.69 2.21 3.67
N ILE A 27 6.57 1.22 3.74
CA ILE A 27 6.84 0.29 2.64
C ILE A 27 6.46 -1.11 3.12
N VAL A 28 5.51 -1.75 2.44
CA VAL A 28 4.95 -3.05 2.86
C VAL A 28 4.78 -3.98 1.66
N GLY A 29 5.05 -5.27 1.85
CA GLY A 29 4.80 -6.32 0.88
C GLY A 29 3.43 -6.98 1.04
N GLU A 30 3.10 -7.91 0.14
CA GLU A 30 1.93 -8.78 0.32
C GLU A 30 2.11 -9.66 1.57
N GLY A 31 1.10 -9.70 2.43
CA GLY A 31 1.13 -10.42 3.70
C GLY A 31 1.56 -9.57 4.90
N ASP A 32 2.21 -8.42 4.70
CA ASP A 32 2.67 -7.52 5.76
C ASP A 32 1.51 -6.77 6.42
N MET A 33 1.75 -6.27 7.63
CA MET A 33 0.83 -5.41 8.36
C MET A 33 1.20 -3.94 8.24
N LEU A 34 0.24 -3.13 7.82
CA LEU A 34 0.28 -1.68 7.86
C LEU A 34 -0.40 -1.19 9.15
N GLN A 35 0.32 -0.35 9.92
CA GLN A 35 -0.10 0.18 11.22
C GLN A 35 -0.56 -0.90 12.23
N GLY A 36 -0.09 -2.15 12.09
CA GLY A 36 -0.46 -3.25 12.97
C GLY A 36 -1.93 -3.69 12.92
N ARG A 37 -2.72 -3.20 11.95
CA ARG A 37 -4.17 -3.48 11.85
C ARG A 37 -4.65 -3.90 10.46
N LEU A 38 -3.98 -3.41 9.41
CA LEU A 38 -4.35 -3.71 8.03
C LEU A 38 -3.33 -4.70 7.45
N ARG A 39 -3.76 -5.90 7.12
CA ARG A 39 -2.93 -6.86 6.40
C ARG A 39 -3.05 -6.61 4.91
N VAL A 40 -1.93 -6.42 4.23
CA VAL A 40 -1.90 -6.30 2.76
C VAL A 40 -2.19 -7.68 2.16
N LEU A 41 -3.23 -7.75 1.32
CA LEU A 41 -3.62 -8.99 0.65
C LEU A 41 -2.99 -9.11 -0.72
N ARG A 42 -3.02 -8.02 -1.51
CA ARG A 42 -2.53 -8.00 -2.88
C ARG A 42 -2.13 -6.59 -3.32
N ILE A 43 -1.03 -6.48 -4.05
CA ILE A 43 -0.54 -5.21 -4.60
C ILE A 43 -0.73 -5.21 -6.13
N GLY A 44 -1.77 -4.53 -6.59
CA GLY A 44 -2.09 -4.38 -8.01
C GLY A 44 -1.33 -3.22 -8.67
N ASN A 45 -1.59 -3.03 -9.97
CA ASN A 45 -1.00 -1.92 -10.74
C ASN A 45 -1.67 -0.56 -10.46
N ALA A 46 -2.93 -0.58 -10.04
CA ALA A 46 -3.76 0.62 -9.86
C ALA A 46 -4.41 0.71 -8.47
N SER A 47 -4.26 -0.32 -7.64
CA SER A 47 -4.84 -0.39 -6.31
C SER A 47 -4.11 -1.42 -5.46
N VAL A 48 -4.30 -1.33 -4.15
CA VAL A 48 -3.82 -2.29 -3.17
C VAL A 48 -4.98 -2.77 -2.31
N ASP A 49 -5.12 -4.09 -2.18
CA ASP A 49 -6.15 -4.74 -1.40
C ASP A 49 -5.63 -5.06 0.00
N PHE A 50 -6.47 -4.85 1.01
CA PHE A 50 -6.14 -5.09 2.41
C PHE A 50 -7.32 -5.65 3.20
N GLU A 51 -7.00 -6.26 4.34
CA GLU A 51 -7.96 -6.77 5.31
C GLU A 51 -7.68 -6.17 6.68
N GLU A 52 -8.71 -5.66 7.34
CA GLU A 52 -8.63 -5.26 8.73
C GLU A 52 -8.72 -6.51 9.62
N VAL A 53 -7.61 -6.86 10.29
CA VAL A 53 -7.45 -8.15 10.98
C VAL A 53 -8.46 -8.35 12.10
N SER A 54 -8.83 -7.28 12.81
CA SER A 54 -9.76 -7.36 13.95
C SER A 54 -11.21 -7.63 13.54
N SER A 55 -11.61 -7.21 12.34
CA SER A 55 -13.00 -7.30 11.86
C SER A 55 -13.17 -8.25 10.68
N GLY A 56 -12.08 -8.66 10.03
CA GLY A 56 -12.09 -9.37 8.75
C GLY A 56 -12.57 -8.51 7.57
N ARG A 57 -12.81 -7.21 7.78
CA ARG A 57 -13.34 -6.34 6.73
C ARG A 57 -12.27 -6.10 5.67
N ARG A 58 -12.64 -6.34 4.42
CA ARG A 58 -11.77 -6.10 3.27
C ARG A 58 -12.01 -4.74 2.66
N GLY A 59 -10.96 -4.14 2.14
CA GLY A 59 -10.98 -2.86 1.46
C GLY A 59 -9.87 -2.77 0.43
N SER A 60 -9.95 -1.73 -0.40
CA SER A 60 -8.97 -1.46 -1.44
C SER A 60 -8.66 0.03 -1.46
N ALA A 61 -7.39 0.40 -1.59
CA ALA A 61 -6.96 1.78 -1.78
C ALA A 61 -6.50 1.97 -3.23
N PRO A 62 -7.06 2.94 -3.98
CA PRO A 62 -6.60 3.24 -5.32
C PRO A 62 -5.23 3.92 -5.28
N LEU A 63 -4.45 3.75 -6.34
CA LEU A 63 -3.21 4.49 -6.55
C LEU A 63 -3.56 5.94 -6.78
N GLU A 64 -3.35 6.77 -5.77
CA GLU A 64 -3.42 8.21 -5.96
C GLU A 64 -2.09 8.69 -6.49
N GLN A 65 -2.08 9.03 -7.78
CA GLN A 65 -1.02 9.83 -8.36
C GLN A 65 -0.94 11.12 -7.55
N GLN A 66 0.17 11.33 -6.85
CA GLN A 66 0.48 12.65 -6.33
C GLN A 66 0.62 13.54 -7.55
N GLN A 67 -0.45 14.29 -7.88
CA GLN A 67 -0.40 15.30 -8.93
C GLN A 67 0.76 16.22 -8.57
N GLY A 68 1.86 16.13 -9.31
CA GLY A 68 2.93 17.11 -9.21
C GLY A 68 2.33 18.51 -9.44
N PRO A 69 2.86 19.56 -8.79
CA PRO A 69 2.34 20.91 -9.01
C PRO A 69 2.33 21.20 -10.52
N PRO A 70 1.26 21.80 -11.07
CA PRO A 70 1.30 22.25 -12.45
C PRO A 70 2.51 23.18 -12.62
N ALA A 71 3.31 22.89 -13.65
CA ALA A 71 4.50 23.65 -14.01
C ALA A 71 4.19 25.09 -14.40
#